data_AF-A0AAU9ZCJ6-F1
#
_entry.id   AF-A0AAU9ZCJ6-F1
#
_cell.length_a   1.000
_cell.length_b   1.000
_cell.length_c   1.000
_cell.angle_alpha   90.00
_cell.angle_beta   90.00
_cell.angle_gamma   90.00
#
_symmetry.space_group_name_H-M   'P 1'
#
loop_
_entity.id
_entity.type
_entity.pdbx_description
1 polymer ?
#
loop_
_entity_poly.entity_id
_entity_poly.type
_entity_poly.pdbx_seq_one_letter_code
_entity_poly.pdbx_strand_id
1 'polypeptide(L)'
;MWGPAMGLPSRLALSMFAGPGRSCILGSGAATRKDWQAKHCRGFSDFYMQPLFDPDLEESPFFAPKIRSEPMRYVACRKMAKNLVRNLLGYHNPSRQLFLECNPGPGILTEALLKAGARVVVFESEKSFIPHLKSLRMNLDGLLQVVHSDFFKIDPRHQEVLKPEYNSRVIFQNLGINPVPWSAGIPIKVFGILPSKLERRILWKTLFDLYSCESIYRYGRVELNLFVTEKEFQRLMATPRRPDLYQVLSVLWQVACEIKFIQMEPWSSFSVHTENGCSEDSKLGESSRSMKQNLYFIQMTPRRSLFTEHLSPLNYDIFFHMVKHCFGKRSSPIIQHLRSLSTVEPIDILRQVRIKPGETILKMYPQDFKRLFETIERSEDCVFKWVYDESLEDIVL
;
A
#
# COMPACT_ATOMS: atom_id res chain seq x y z
N MET A 1 -58.71 59.83 -44.70
CA MET A 1 -57.59 60.79 -44.84
C MET A 1 -56.48 60.30 -43.95
N TRP A 2 -55.26 59.96 -44.36
CA TRP A 2 -54.49 60.09 -45.60
C TRP A 2 -53.58 58.85 -45.70
N GLY A 3 -53.42 58.27 -46.90
CA GLY A 3 -52.15 57.62 -47.27
C GLY A 3 -51.24 58.68 -47.93
N PRO A 4 -50.32 58.30 -48.83
CA PRO A 4 -49.26 57.30 -48.74
C PRO A 4 -47.89 57.92 -49.13
N ALA A 5 -46.89 57.05 -49.29
CA ALA A 5 -45.87 57.10 -50.36
C ALA A 5 -44.61 57.99 -50.26
N MET A 6 -43.60 57.45 -50.97
CA MET A 6 -42.30 57.98 -51.42
C MET A 6 -41.16 57.96 -50.38
N GLY A 7 -40.01 57.32 -50.61
CA GLY A 7 -39.45 56.70 -51.80
C GLY A 7 -38.11 57.35 -52.21
N LEU A 8 -37.02 56.58 -52.05
CA LEU A 8 -35.78 56.53 -52.88
C LEU A 8 -34.73 57.68 -52.73
N PRO A 9 -33.45 57.50 -53.17
CA PRO A 9 -32.68 56.27 -53.48
C PRO A 9 -31.14 56.26 -53.14
N SER A 10 -30.52 55.08 -53.37
CA SER A 10 -29.20 54.79 -54.00
C SER A 10 -27.90 55.34 -53.40
N ARG A 11 -26.83 54.55 -53.23
CA ARG A 11 -26.09 53.79 -54.26
C ARG A 11 -25.48 52.52 -53.64
N LEU A 12 -25.69 51.33 -54.25
CA LEU A 12 -24.88 50.70 -55.32
C LEU A 12 -23.43 50.44 -54.87
N ALA A 13 -22.83 49.26 -55.04
CA ALA A 13 -23.14 48.16 -55.93
C ALA A 13 -22.26 46.95 -55.50
N LEU A 14 -22.86 45.75 -55.46
CA LEU A 14 -22.67 44.65 -56.43
C LEU A 14 -21.41 43.81 -56.10
N SER A 15 -21.53 42.60 -55.54
CA SER A 15 -22.01 41.34 -56.16
C SER A 15 -20.95 40.74 -57.13
N MET A 16 -20.79 39.44 -57.33
CA MET A 16 -21.84 38.52 -57.72
C MET A 16 -21.36 37.04 -57.63
N PHE A 17 -22.29 36.19 -57.14
CA PHE A 17 -22.79 34.94 -57.76
C PHE A 17 -21.86 33.74 -57.91
N ALA A 18 -22.35 32.50 -57.93
CA ALA A 18 -23.63 31.86 -57.61
C ALA A 18 -23.30 30.35 -57.60
N GLY A 19 -23.91 29.52 -56.75
CA GLY A 19 -25.14 28.84 -57.13
C GLY A 19 -24.88 27.37 -57.50
N PRO A 20 -25.92 26.53 -57.61
CA PRO A 20 -26.06 25.33 -56.77
C PRO A 20 -26.03 24.00 -57.54
N GLY A 21 -25.86 22.86 -56.85
CA GLY A 21 -26.01 21.54 -57.46
C GLY A 21 -25.98 20.37 -56.46
N ARG A 22 -26.91 19.43 -56.62
CA ARG A 22 -27.21 18.29 -55.74
C ARG A 22 -26.35 17.04 -56.03
N SER A 23 -26.45 16.07 -55.11
CA SER A 23 -26.51 14.60 -55.28
C SER A 23 -25.23 13.72 -55.31
N CYS A 24 -25.27 12.74 -54.38
CA CYS A 24 -25.02 11.28 -54.53
C CYS A 24 -23.58 10.68 -54.50
N ILE A 25 -23.36 9.90 -53.42
CA ILE A 25 -22.80 8.53 -53.29
C ILE A 25 -21.84 7.99 -54.38
N LEU A 26 -20.61 7.62 -53.95
CA LEU A 26 -19.80 6.41 -54.20
C LEU A 26 -18.33 6.79 -53.88
N GLY A 27 -17.42 5.98 -53.33
CA GLY A 27 -17.36 4.56 -53.04
C GLY A 27 -15.98 4.27 -52.42
N SER A 28 -15.76 3.00 -52.07
CA SER A 28 -14.52 2.46 -51.51
C SER A 28 -13.30 2.67 -52.42
N GLY A 29 -12.13 2.95 -51.83
CA GLY A 29 -10.87 3.06 -52.57
C GLY A 29 -9.67 3.16 -51.63
N ALA A 30 -9.00 2.03 -51.41
CA ALA A 30 -7.69 1.98 -50.78
C ALA A 30 -6.64 2.67 -51.67
N ALA A 31 -5.85 3.59 -51.09
CA ALA A 31 -4.57 3.99 -51.66
C ALA A 31 -3.64 4.52 -50.57
N THR A 32 -2.56 3.77 -50.39
CA THR A 32 -1.33 4.08 -49.66
C THR A 32 -0.76 5.47 -49.95
N ARG A 33 -0.34 6.21 -48.92
CA ARG A 33 0.84 7.09 -49.01
C ARG A 33 1.48 7.38 -47.65
N LYS A 34 2.79 7.19 -47.64
CA LYS A 34 3.77 7.44 -46.59
C LYS A 34 3.84 8.92 -46.17
N ASP A 35 4.16 9.08 -44.89
CA ASP A 35 4.99 10.09 -44.23
C ASP A 35 4.77 11.57 -44.56
N TRP A 36 4.08 12.27 -43.66
CA TRP A 36 4.49 13.60 -43.21
C TRP A 36 4.23 13.74 -41.69
N GLN A 37 5.30 14.07 -40.98
CA GLN A 37 5.40 14.17 -39.53
C GLN A 37 4.42 15.21 -38.96
N ALA A 38 3.55 14.78 -38.05
CA ALA A 38 2.77 15.66 -37.19
C ALA A 38 3.47 15.80 -35.83
N LYS A 39 3.85 17.05 -35.52
CA LYS A 39 4.41 17.50 -34.23
C LYS A 39 3.62 16.90 -33.05
N HIS A 40 4.31 16.14 -32.21
CA HIS A 40 3.81 15.70 -30.91
C HIS A 40 3.50 16.91 -30.02
N CYS A 41 2.22 17.05 -29.66
CA CYS A 41 1.78 17.79 -28.48
C CYS A 41 2.36 17.12 -27.23
N ARG A 42 2.84 17.94 -26.28
CA ARG A 42 3.50 17.51 -25.03
C ARG A 42 2.65 16.49 -24.27
N GLY A 43 3.11 15.23 -24.30
CA GLY A 43 2.57 14.12 -23.54
C GLY A 43 3.23 14.01 -22.16
N PHE A 44 2.44 13.57 -21.19
CA PHE A 44 2.86 13.13 -19.86
C PHE A 44 3.92 12.04 -20.00
N SER A 45 5.17 12.41 -19.74
CA SER A 45 6.33 11.52 -19.73
C SER A 45 6.99 11.65 -18.37
N ASP A 46 6.67 10.71 -17.48
CA ASP A 46 7.57 10.15 -16.49
C ASP A 46 6.93 8.80 -16.12
N PHE A 47 7.74 7.74 -16.01
CA PHE A 47 7.38 6.32 -15.82
C PHE A 47 7.13 5.48 -17.09
N TYR A 48 8.17 5.23 -17.87
CA TYR A 48 8.34 3.92 -18.53
C TYR A 48 9.83 3.56 -18.60
N MET A 49 10.19 2.38 -18.10
CA MET A 49 11.41 1.67 -18.48
C MET A 49 11.00 0.58 -19.48
N GLN A 50 11.41 0.71 -20.73
CA GLN A 50 11.28 -0.37 -21.73
C GLN A 50 12.54 -1.26 -21.71
N PRO A 51 12.39 -2.59 -21.81
CA PRO A 51 13.52 -3.50 -21.98
C PRO A 51 13.84 -3.67 -23.47
N LEU A 52 15.07 -3.37 -23.86
CA LEU A 52 15.65 -3.85 -25.12
C LEU A 52 16.54 -5.05 -24.77
N PHE A 53 16.18 -6.22 -25.30
CA PHE A 53 16.98 -7.45 -25.22
C PHE A 53 18.10 -7.39 -26.29
N ASP A 54 19.32 -7.73 -25.88
CA ASP A 54 20.48 -7.99 -26.74
C ASP A 54 20.89 -9.47 -26.52
N PRO A 55 21.08 -10.32 -27.54
CA PRO A 55 21.13 -11.78 -27.36
C PRO A 55 22.45 -12.37 -26.85
N ASP A 56 23.54 -11.61 -26.74
CA ASP A 56 24.88 -12.20 -26.55
C ASP A 56 25.63 -11.68 -25.31
N LEU A 57 25.10 -11.93 -24.11
CA LEU A 57 25.87 -11.71 -22.87
C LEU A 57 25.60 -12.79 -21.81
N GLU A 58 26.53 -13.75 -21.71
CA GLU A 58 26.68 -14.59 -20.53
C GLU A 58 27.08 -13.76 -19.30
N GLU A 59 26.66 -14.23 -18.13
CA GLU A 59 26.82 -13.71 -16.76
C GLU A 59 25.80 -12.67 -16.26
N SER A 60 24.64 -13.20 -15.82
CA SER A 60 23.66 -12.52 -14.96
C SER A 60 24.02 -12.70 -13.47
N PRO A 61 24.12 -11.60 -12.72
CA PRO A 61 23.04 -11.30 -11.79
C PRO A 61 22.52 -9.88 -12.06
N PHE A 62 21.20 -9.76 -12.16
CA PHE A 62 20.49 -8.50 -12.33
C PHE A 62 21.10 -7.37 -11.48
N PHE A 63 21.47 -6.28 -12.14
CA PHE A 63 21.81 -4.99 -11.56
C PHE A 63 20.63 -4.48 -10.71
N ALA A 64 20.54 -4.92 -9.46
CA ALA A 64 19.96 -4.08 -8.44
C ALA A 64 20.97 -2.94 -8.23
N PRO A 65 20.59 -1.65 -8.36
CA PRO A 65 21.47 -0.61 -7.89
C PRO A 65 21.80 -0.95 -6.44
N LYS A 66 23.08 -0.89 -6.05
CA LYS A 66 23.49 -0.99 -4.64
C LYS A 66 22.77 0.14 -3.88
N ILE A 67 21.53 -0.12 -3.45
CA ILE A 67 20.79 0.74 -2.55
C ILE A 67 21.66 0.73 -1.31
N ARG A 68 22.34 1.85 -1.05
CA ARG A 68 23.05 2.07 0.22
C ARG A 68 22.09 1.66 1.32
N SER A 69 22.50 0.74 2.17
CA SER A 69 21.74 0.29 3.33
C SER A 69 21.22 1.52 4.06
N GLU A 70 19.89 1.61 4.15
CA GLU A 70 19.26 2.72 4.83
C GLU A 70 19.60 2.59 6.32
N PRO A 71 20.05 3.68 6.98
CA PRO A 71 20.34 3.65 8.40
C PRO A 71 19.10 3.20 9.19
N MET A 72 19.26 2.11 9.93
CA MET A 72 18.22 1.57 10.78
C MET A 72 18.13 2.36 12.08
N ARG A 73 16.91 2.52 12.58
CA ARG A 73 16.62 3.16 13.87
C ARG A 73 16.35 2.09 14.90
N TYR A 74 16.89 2.29 16.10
CA TYR A 74 16.71 1.38 17.23
C TYR A 74 16.18 2.12 18.45
N VAL A 75 15.46 1.41 19.31
CA VAL A 75 14.99 1.96 20.59
C VAL A 75 16.20 2.21 21.51
N ALA A 76 16.44 3.47 21.86
CA ALA A 76 17.52 3.86 22.78
C ALA A 76 17.00 4.29 24.16
N CYS A 77 15.79 4.84 24.22
CA CYS A 77 15.21 5.35 25.47
C CYS A 77 14.53 4.24 26.30
N ARG A 78 15.13 3.89 27.46
CA ARG A 78 14.56 2.92 28.41
C ARG A 78 13.18 3.32 28.94
N LYS A 79 12.94 4.62 29.15
CA LYS A 79 11.65 5.14 29.63
C LYS A 79 10.56 4.91 28.58
N MET A 80 10.86 5.20 27.31
CA MET A 80 9.97 4.90 26.19
C MET A 80 9.68 3.40 26.12
N ALA A 81 10.71 2.54 26.15
CA ALA A 81 10.53 1.09 26.09
C ALA A 81 9.56 0.57 27.18
N LYS A 82 9.73 1.01 28.43
CA LYS A 82 8.81 0.67 29.53
C LYS A 82 7.38 1.13 29.27
N ASN A 83 7.20 2.34 28.74
CA ASN A 83 5.88 2.88 28.40
C ASN A 83 5.23 2.07 27.26
N LEU A 84 5.99 1.72 26.22
CA LEU A 84 5.52 0.89 25.11
C LEU A 84 5.07 -0.48 25.61
N VAL A 85 5.86 -1.14 26.45
CA VAL A 85 5.51 -2.45 27.02
C VAL A 85 4.20 -2.38 27.81
N ARG A 86 4.01 -1.33 28.63
CA ARG A 86 2.76 -1.12 29.36
C ARG A 86 1.56 -0.95 28.43
N ASN A 87 1.72 -0.20 27.33
CA ASN A 87 0.66 0.01 26.34
C ASN A 87 0.36 -1.27 25.54
N LEU A 88 1.40 -2.05 25.20
CA LEU A 88 1.31 -3.27 24.39
C LEU A 88 0.69 -4.45 25.14
N LEU A 89 1.07 -4.65 26.41
CA LEU A 89 0.57 -5.76 27.23
C LEU A 89 -0.78 -5.44 27.89
N GLY A 90 -1.07 -4.16 28.12
CA GLY A 90 -2.21 -3.74 28.95
C GLY A 90 -2.13 -4.31 30.37
N TYR A 91 -3.29 -4.41 31.05
CA TYR A 91 -3.39 -5.05 32.37
C TYR A 91 -3.58 -6.59 32.28
N HIS A 92 -3.54 -7.16 31.08
CA HIS A 92 -3.80 -8.59 30.89
C HIS A 92 -2.54 -9.44 31.10
N ASN A 93 -2.77 -10.71 31.49
CA ASN A 93 -1.72 -11.66 31.87
C ASN A 93 -0.67 -11.85 30.73
N PRO A 94 0.54 -11.31 30.88
CA PRO A 94 1.53 -11.20 29.80
C PRO A 94 2.11 -12.55 29.36
N SER A 95 2.01 -13.57 30.22
CA SER A 95 2.53 -14.93 30.01
C SER A 95 1.92 -15.67 28.80
N ARG A 96 0.83 -15.16 28.20
CA ARG A 96 0.13 -15.81 27.07
C ARG A 96 0.36 -15.15 25.71
N GLN A 97 1.02 -13.99 25.65
CA GLN A 97 1.18 -13.24 24.41
C GLN A 97 2.56 -13.47 23.80
N LEU A 98 2.59 -13.80 22.50
CA LEU A 98 3.81 -13.90 21.72
C LEU A 98 4.10 -12.58 21.01
N PHE A 99 5.28 -12.03 21.27
CA PHE A 99 5.81 -10.86 20.59
C PHE A 99 6.87 -11.27 19.57
N LEU A 100 6.75 -10.76 18.35
CA LEU A 100 7.82 -10.79 17.36
C LEU A 100 8.41 -9.38 17.27
N GLU A 101 9.66 -9.21 17.65
CA GLU A 101 10.34 -7.91 17.62
C GLU A 101 11.30 -7.85 16.44
N CYS A 102 11.10 -6.88 15.55
CA CYS A 102 11.86 -6.72 14.31
C CYS A 102 13.01 -5.72 14.51
N ASN A 103 14.23 -6.14 14.21
CA ASN A 103 15.49 -5.39 14.32
C ASN A 103 15.63 -4.69 15.68
N PRO A 104 15.69 -5.43 16.80
CA PRO A 104 15.82 -4.87 18.15
C PRO A 104 17.14 -4.11 18.38
N GLY A 105 18.19 -4.41 17.61
CA GLY A 105 19.52 -3.84 17.75
C GLY A 105 20.09 -4.01 19.17
N PRO A 106 20.32 -2.93 19.92
CA PRO A 106 20.82 -3.02 21.30
C PRO A 106 19.89 -3.77 22.27
N GLY A 107 18.65 -4.12 21.89
CA GLY A 107 17.78 -4.97 22.70
C GLY A 107 17.12 -4.29 23.90
N ILE A 108 17.03 -2.95 23.92
CA ILE A 108 16.44 -2.19 25.02
C ILE A 108 14.95 -2.51 25.20
N LEU A 109 14.20 -2.62 24.09
CA LEU A 109 12.80 -3.02 24.15
C LEU A 109 12.67 -4.53 24.41
N THR A 110 13.51 -5.37 23.82
CA THR A 110 13.59 -6.81 24.13
C THR A 110 13.74 -7.05 25.63
N GLU A 111 14.69 -6.38 26.29
CA GLU A 111 14.91 -6.47 27.73
C GLU A 111 13.66 -6.04 28.53
N ALA A 112 12.98 -4.97 28.09
CA ALA A 112 11.77 -4.49 28.74
C ALA A 112 10.58 -5.45 28.60
N LEU A 113 10.39 -6.06 27.42
CA LEU A 113 9.36 -7.08 27.17
C LEU A 113 9.60 -8.33 28.01
N LEU A 114 10.85 -8.80 28.06
CA LEU A 114 11.23 -9.97 28.85
C LEU A 114 11.05 -9.74 30.36
N LYS A 115 11.43 -8.56 30.88
CA LYS A 115 11.17 -8.18 32.28
C LYS A 115 9.69 -8.12 32.64
N ALA A 116 8.83 -7.89 31.66
CA ALA A 116 7.38 -7.93 31.84
C ALA A 116 6.79 -9.35 31.71
N GLY A 117 7.63 -10.38 31.53
CA GLY A 117 7.21 -11.79 31.43
C GLY A 117 6.59 -12.16 30.08
N ALA A 118 6.83 -11.35 29.03
CA ALA A 118 6.38 -11.67 27.69
C ALA A 118 7.25 -12.75 27.03
N ARG A 119 6.65 -13.58 26.17
CA ARG A 119 7.40 -14.47 25.27
C ARG A 119 7.80 -13.69 24.02
N VAL A 120 9.08 -13.61 23.74
CA VAL A 120 9.64 -12.78 22.66
C VAL A 120 10.44 -13.64 21.68
N VAL A 121 10.18 -13.47 20.40
CA VAL A 121 11.05 -13.92 19.31
C VAL A 121 11.59 -12.66 18.64
N VAL A 122 12.91 -12.52 18.59
CA VAL A 122 13.54 -11.40 17.91
C VAL A 122 14.00 -11.82 16.52
N PHE A 123 13.70 -10.98 15.53
CA PHE A 123 14.21 -11.07 14.17
C PHE A 123 15.25 -9.97 14.00
N GLU A 124 16.53 -10.35 14.07
CA GLU A 124 17.64 -9.41 13.90
C GLU A 124 18.32 -9.68 12.56
N SER A 125 18.47 -8.63 11.75
CA SER A 125 19.15 -8.71 10.46
C SER A 125 20.67 -8.50 10.59
N GLU A 126 21.08 -7.65 11.54
CA GLU A 126 22.46 -7.23 11.74
C GLU A 126 23.19 -8.16 12.73
N LYS A 127 24.19 -8.90 12.22
CA LYS A 127 24.86 -9.98 12.96
C LYS A 127 25.58 -9.49 14.22
N SER A 128 26.05 -8.24 14.23
CA SER A 128 26.79 -7.68 15.35
C SER A 128 25.97 -7.57 16.65
N PHE A 129 24.65 -7.45 16.57
CA PHE A 129 23.77 -7.39 17.76
C PHE A 129 23.40 -8.77 18.33
N ILE A 130 23.48 -9.83 17.51
CA ILE A 130 23.03 -11.18 17.88
C ILE A 130 23.72 -11.73 19.15
N PRO A 131 25.04 -11.61 19.34
CA PRO A 131 25.68 -12.11 20.57
C PRO A 131 25.11 -11.49 21.84
N HIS A 132 24.85 -10.19 21.83
CA HIS A 132 24.24 -9.48 22.96
C HIS A 132 22.79 -9.93 23.17
N LEU A 133 21.98 -10.02 22.11
CA LEU A 133 20.60 -10.50 22.22
C LEU A 133 20.53 -11.93 22.77
N LYS A 134 21.47 -12.81 22.38
CA LYS A 134 21.56 -14.16 22.93
C LYS A 134 22.00 -14.17 24.40
N SER A 135 22.81 -13.22 24.86
CA SER A 135 23.19 -13.15 26.27
C SER A 135 22.01 -12.72 27.17
N LEU A 136 21.05 -11.95 26.64
CA LEU A 136 19.79 -11.65 27.35
C LEU A 136 18.97 -12.92 27.65
N ARG A 137 19.05 -13.95 26.80
CA ARG A 137 18.36 -15.24 26.97
C ARG A 137 18.79 -15.95 28.25
N MET A 138 20.08 -15.90 28.59
CA MET A 138 20.67 -16.64 29.71
C MET A 138 20.15 -16.18 31.09
N ASN A 139 19.43 -15.06 31.15
CA ASN A 139 18.88 -14.52 32.38
C ASN A 139 17.41 -14.92 32.63
N LEU A 140 16.69 -15.43 31.62
CA LEU A 140 15.22 -15.55 31.63
C LEU A 140 14.74 -16.79 30.84
N ASP A 141 15.23 -17.96 31.25
CA ASP A 141 15.12 -19.25 30.55
C ASP A 141 13.76 -19.49 29.87
N GLY A 142 13.80 -19.68 28.55
CA GLY A 142 12.66 -20.09 27.71
C GLY A 142 11.80 -18.98 27.12
N LEU A 143 11.96 -17.72 27.57
CA LEU A 143 11.13 -16.60 27.09
C LEU A 143 11.66 -15.89 25.84
N LEU A 144 12.94 -16.08 25.48
CA LEU A 144 13.58 -15.44 24.33
C LEU A 144 14.07 -16.44 23.29
N GLN A 145 13.72 -16.22 22.03
CA GLN A 145 14.34 -16.87 20.86
C GLN A 145 14.90 -15.81 19.91
N VAL A 146 16.07 -16.07 19.31
CA VAL A 146 16.77 -15.14 18.43
C VAL A 146 16.92 -15.75 17.05
N VAL A 147 16.36 -15.10 16.04
CA VAL A 147 16.40 -15.50 14.62
C VAL A 147 17.25 -14.48 13.86
N HIS A 148 18.27 -14.96 13.14
CA HIS A 148 19.05 -14.12 12.22
C HIS A 148 18.30 -14.01 10.89
N SER A 149 17.42 -13.02 10.75
CA SER A 149 16.64 -12.78 9.54
C SER A 149 16.02 -11.37 9.57
N ASP A 150 15.81 -10.79 8.39
CA ASP A 150 15.07 -9.53 8.23
C ASP A 150 13.58 -9.85 8.08
N PHE A 151 12.80 -9.55 9.12
CA PHE A 151 11.37 -9.85 9.17
C PHE A 151 10.60 -9.28 7.97
N PHE A 152 10.95 -8.08 7.50
CA PHE A 152 10.22 -7.42 6.41
C PHE A 152 10.54 -8.00 5.03
N LYS A 153 11.54 -8.89 4.95
CA LYS A 153 11.91 -9.63 3.73
C LYS A 153 11.43 -11.08 3.73
N ILE A 154 10.71 -11.53 4.75
CA ILE A 154 10.09 -12.86 4.78
C ILE A 154 9.04 -12.96 3.67
N ASP A 155 8.97 -14.10 3.00
CA ASP A 155 8.12 -14.40 1.85
C ASP A 155 8.20 -13.32 0.76
N PRO A 156 9.38 -13.14 0.13
CA PRO A 156 9.53 -12.21 -0.97
C PRO A 156 8.61 -12.62 -2.13
N ARG A 157 7.87 -11.64 -2.63
CA ARG A 157 7.05 -11.82 -3.83
C ARG A 157 7.98 -11.91 -5.04
N HIS A 158 7.67 -12.77 -6.01
CA HIS A 158 8.43 -12.96 -7.27
C HIS A 158 9.73 -13.77 -7.16
N GLN A 159 9.88 -14.58 -6.12
CA GLN A 159 10.94 -15.60 -6.07
C GLN A 159 10.32 -17.00 -6.20
N GLU A 160 10.72 -17.74 -7.24
CA GLU A 160 10.28 -19.12 -7.46
C GLU A 160 10.83 -20.07 -6.38
N VAL A 161 12.05 -19.83 -5.91
CA VAL A 161 12.70 -20.63 -4.87
C VAL A 161 12.96 -19.77 -3.63
N LEU A 162 12.18 -20.04 -2.58
CA LEU A 162 12.33 -19.38 -1.29
C LEU A 162 13.34 -20.11 -0.42
N LYS A 163 14.41 -19.40 -0.02
CA LYS A 163 15.34 -19.94 0.98
C LYS A 163 14.60 -20.15 2.32
N PRO A 164 14.91 -21.22 3.08
CA PRO A 164 14.27 -21.49 4.37
C PRO A 164 14.30 -20.32 5.37
N GLU A 165 15.37 -19.52 5.33
CA GLU A 165 15.59 -18.34 6.19
C GLU A 165 14.63 -17.15 5.91
N TYR A 166 13.93 -17.19 4.78
CA TYR A 166 12.92 -16.21 4.39
C TYR A 166 11.53 -16.84 4.24
N ASN A 167 11.33 -18.11 4.58
CA ASN A 167 10.04 -18.77 4.44
C ASN A 167 9.30 -18.78 5.79
N SER A 168 8.19 -18.05 5.90
CA SER A 168 7.44 -17.96 7.16
C SER A 168 6.95 -19.32 7.66
N ARG A 169 6.63 -20.27 6.76
CA ARG A 169 6.19 -21.63 7.14
C ARG A 169 7.29 -22.36 7.89
N VAL A 170 8.49 -22.37 7.32
CA VAL A 170 9.65 -23.04 7.93
C VAL A 170 10.06 -22.36 9.23
N ILE A 171 10.14 -21.03 9.22
CA ILE A 171 10.54 -20.26 10.41
C ILE A 171 9.56 -20.50 11.55
N PHE A 172 8.25 -20.33 11.31
CA PHE A 172 7.25 -20.40 12.39
C PHE A 172 7.05 -21.82 12.88
N GLN A 173 7.19 -22.83 12.02
CA GLN A 173 7.22 -24.23 12.43
C GLN A 173 8.38 -24.50 13.39
N ASN A 174 9.59 -24.03 13.07
CA ASN A 174 10.76 -24.19 13.94
C ASN A 174 10.61 -23.46 15.29
N LEU A 175 9.84 -22.35 15.30
CA LEU A 175 9.52 -21.60 16.52
C LEU A 175 8.34 -22.22 17.32
N GLY A 176 7.69 -23.27 16.82
CA GLY A 176 6.51 -23.89 17.43
C GLY A 176 5.25 -23.02 17.39
N ILE A 177 5.15 -22.13 16.40
CA ILE A 177 4.00 -21.25 16.21
C ILE A 177 2.98 -21.97 15.31
N ASN A 178 1.81 -22.27 15.86
CA ASN A 178 0.73 -22.95 15.15
C ASN A 178 -0.30 -21.94 14.63
N PRO A 179 -0.90 -22.20 13.46
CA PRO A 179 -1.94 -21.33 12.93
C PRO A 179 -3.23 -21.42 13.77
N VAL A 180 -3.94 -20.31 13.88
CA VAL A 180 -5.28 -20.25 14.49
C VAL A 180 -6.30 -19.72 13.48
N PRO A 181 -7.59 -20.07 13.60
CA PRO A 181 -8.63 -19.53 12.73
C PRO A 181 -8.68 -18.00 12.75
N TRP A 182 -9.05 -17.38 11.63
CA TRP A 182 -9.18 -15.92 11.53
C TRP A 182 -10.13 -15.32 12.58
N SER A 183 -11.18 -16.05 12.93
CA SER A 183 -12.17 -15.66 13.94
C SER A 183 -11.63 -15.67 15.38
N ALA A 184 -10.46 -16.28 15.62
CA ALA A 184 -9.84 -16.35 16.93
C ALA A 184 -9.37 -14.97 17.45
N GLY A 185 -8.73 -14.97 18.61
CA GLY A 185 -8.07 -13.80 19.19
C GLY A 185 -6.89 -13.29 18.35
N ILE A 186 -6.06 -12.45 18.95
CA ILE A 186 -4.80 -12.00 18.36
C ILE A 186 -3.71 -12.97 18.84
N PRO A 187 -3.21 -13.90 18.00
CA PRO A 187 -2.24 -14.89 18.42
C PRO A 187 -0.83 -14.32 18.55
N ILE A 188 -0.51 -13.30 17.76
CA ILE A 188 0.83 -12.74 17.58
C ILE A 188 0.75 -11.22 17.53
N LYS A 189 1.68 -10.55 18.22
CA LYS A 189 1.92 -9.11 18.12
C LYS A 189 3.30 -8.88 17.54
N VAL A 190 3.39 -8.16 16.43
CA VAL A 190 4.65 -7.77 15.82
C VAL A 190 4.97 -6.34 16.25
N PHE A 191 6.21 -6.09 16.67
CA PHE A 191 6.73 -4.76 16.89
C PHE A 191 7.85 -4.46 15.91
N GLY A 192 7.88 -3.26 15.32
CA GLY A 192 8.98 -2.85 14.47
C GLY A 192 9.04 -1.35 14.21
N ILE A 193 10.20 -0.88 13.76
CA ILE A 193 10.39 0.49 13.26
C ILE A 193 10.60 0.37 11.75
N LEU A 194 9.74 1.02 10.96
CA LEU A 194 9.88 0.95 9.51
C LEU A 194 11.03 1.85 9.03
N PRO A 195 11.91 1.38 8.12
CA PRO A 195 12.88 2.23 7.45
C PRO A 195 12.15 3.26 6.58
N SER A 196 12.54 4.53 6.69
CA SER A 196 11.76 5.65 6.15
C SER A 196 11.57 5.63 4.63
N LYS A 197 12.52 5.07 3.87
CA LYS A 197 12.39 4.92 2.41
C LYS A 197 11.61 3.68 2.02
N LEU A 198 11.49 2.69 2.91
CA LEU A 198 10.85 1.41 2.65
C LEU A 198 9.43 1.31 3.21
N GLU A 199 8.95 2.27 4.00
CA GLU A 199 7.63 2.22 4.65
C GLU A 199 6.52 1.82 3.69
N ARG A 200 6.39 2.54 2.57
CA ARG A 200 5.35 2.29 1.57
C ARG A 200 5.46 0.88 0.96
N ARG A 201 6.67 0.41 0.66
CA ARG A 201 6.91 -0.91 0.08
C ARG A 201 6.54 -2.02 1.06
N ILE A 202 6.96 -1.88 2.32
CA ILE A 202 6.64 -2.81 3.40
C ILE A 202 5.13 -2.83 3.66
N LEU A 203 4.48 -1.66 3.70
CA LEU A 203 3.03 -1.54 3.86
C LEU A 203 2.28 -2.23 2.72
N TRP A 204 2.70 -2.06 1.46
CA TRP A 204 2.08 -2.79 0.35
C TRP A 204 2.26 -4.30 0.48
N LYS A 205 3.50 -4.78 0.65
CA LYS A 205 3.77 -6.22 0.80
C LYS A 205 2.90 -6.83 1.90
N THR A 206 2.90 -6.20 3.07
CA THR A 206 2.16 -6.68 4.24
C THR A 206 0.64 -6.62 4.02
N LEU A 207 0.15 -5.62 3.30
CA LEU A 207 -1.25 -5.51 2.93
C LEU A 207 -1.69 -6.64 2.01
N PHE A 208 -0.88 -6.95 0.99
CA PHE A 208 -1.18 -8.11 0.15
C PHE A 208 -1.15 -9.41 0.95
N ASP A 209 -0.16 -9.61 1.82
CA ASP A 209 -0.08 -10.82 2.67
C ASP A 209 -1.33 -10.97 3.56
N LEU A 210 -1.85 -9.85 4.05
CA LEU A 210 -3.06 -9.78 4.87
C LEU A 210 -4.29 -10.23 4.08
N TYR A 211 -4.52 -9.63 2.91
CA TYR A 211 -5.71 -9.95 2.11
C TYR A 211 -5.65 -11.34 1.49
N SER A 212 -4.45 -11.84 1.14
CA SER A 212 -4.27 -13.20 0.64
C SER A 212 -4.23 -14.26 1.75
N CYS A 213 -4.26 -13.87 3.04
CA CYS A 213 -4.07 -14.77 4.18
C CYS A 213 -2.78 -15.63 4.09
N GLU A 214 -1.71 -15.05 3.53
CA GLU A 214 -0.41 -15.70 3.41
C GLU A 214 0.60 -15.08 4.39
N SER A 215 1.83 -15.59 4.35
CA SER A 215 2.91 -15.17 5.24
C SER A 215 2.50 -15.26 6.72
N ILE A 216 2.77 -14.22 7.50
CA ILE A 216 2.40 -14.14 8.93
C ILE A 216 0.89 -14.25 9.17
N TYR A 217 0.05 -13.87 8.19
CA TYR A 217 -1.41 -13.91 8.32
C TYR A 217 -2.01 -15.30 8.11
N ARG A 218 -1.22 -16.26 7.60
CA ARG A 218 -1.55 -17.68 7.64
C ARG A 218 -1.75 -18.17 9.09
N TYR A 219 -1.16 -17.48 10.05
CA TYR A 219 -1.22 -17.82 11.47
C TYR A 219 -2.34 -17.10 12.23
N GLY A 220 -3.25 -16.42 11.52
CA GLY A 220 -4.40 -15.71 12.08
C GLY A 220 -4.22 -14.19 12.04
N ARG A 221 -5.00 -13.48 12.85
CA ARG A 221 -5.02 -12.00 12.87
C ARG A 221 -3.84 -11.44 13.66
N VAL A 222 -2.70 -11.31 12.99
CA VAL A 222 -1.49 -10.70 13.54
C VAL A 222 -1.68 -9.20 13.72
N GLU A 223 -1.40 -8.69 14.92
CA GLU A 223 -1.42 -7.26 15.20
C GLU A 223 -0.04 -6.66 14.91
N LEU A 224 -0.01 -5.58 14.12
CA LEU A 224 1.22 -4.86 13.84
C LEU A 224 1.31 -3.59 14.70
N ASN A 225 2.40 -3.44 15.42
CA ASN A 225 2.70 -2.30 16.26
C ASN A 225 3.95 -1.62 15.71
N LEU A 226 3.76 -0.61 14.87
CA LEU A 226 4.82 -0.05 14.04
C LEU A 226 5.09 1.41 14.38
N PHE A 227 6.37 1.77 14.41
CA PHE A 227 6.76 3.17 14.26
C PHE A 227 6.88 3.52 12.79
N VAL A 228 6.20 4.60 12.39
CA VAL A 228 6.22 5.15 11.03
C VAL A 228 6.49 6.65 11.05
N THR A 229 6.87 7.22 9.91
CA THR A 229 7.00 8.68 9.75
C THR A 229 5.64 9.37 9.84
N GLU A 230 5.64 10.64 10.24
CA GLU A 230 4.42 11.47 10.26
C GLU A 230 3.69 11.47 8.91
N LYS A 231 4.47 11.59 7.82
CA LYS A 231 3.95 11.63 6.46
C LYS A 231 3.17 10.35 6.13
N GLU A 232 3.71 9.19 6.45
CA GLU A 232 3.05 7.93 6.15
C GLU A 232 1.87 7.67 7.10
N PHE A 233 1.99 8.05 8.38
CA PHE A 233 0.86 8.03 9.31
C PHE A 233 -0.33 8.87 8.81
N GLN A 234 -0.10 10.13 8.45
CA GLN A 234 -1.15 11.03 7.97
C GLN A 234 -1.82 10.49 6.70
N ARG A 235 -1.05 9.85 5.81
CA ARG A 235 -1.58 9.19 4.61
C ARG A 235 -2.41 7.96 4.93
N LEU A 236 -1.93 7.07 5.80
CA LEU A 236 -2.68 5.88 6.22
C LEU A 236 -4.02 6.23 6.85
N MET A 237 -4.05 7.30 7.65
CA MET A 237 -5.25 7.81 8.33
C MET A 237 -6.09 8.77 7.50
N ALA A 238 -5.66 9.11 6.28
CA ALA A 238 -6.38 10.05 5.44
C ALA A 238 -7.76 9.47 5.03
N THR A 239 -8.75 10.35 4.99
CA THR A 239 -10.14 10.07 4.61
C THR A 239 -10.60 11.20 3.68
N PRO A 240 -11.86 11.21 3.19
CA PRO A 240 -12.41 12.37 2.48
C PRO A 240 -12.24 13.74 3.17
N ARG A 241 -11.98 13.77 4.49
CA ARG A 241 -11.66 15.00 5.24
C ARG A 241 -10.29 15.59 4.88
N ARG A 242 -9.36 14.76 4.40
CA ARG A 242 -8.01 15.13 3.96
C ARG A 242 -7.74 14.55 2.57
N PRO A 243 -8.45 15.06 1.54
CA PRO A 243 -8.40 14.48 0.21
C PRO A 243 -7.00 14.57 -0.39
N ASP A 244 -6.20 15.57 -0.03
CA ASP A 244 -4.81 15.78 -0.45
C ASP A 244 -3.90 14.58 -0.12
N LEU A 245 -4.12 13.93 1.03
CA LEU A 245 -3.34 12.78 1.48
C LEU A 245 -4.05 11.43 1.25
N TYR A 246 -5.32 11.46 0.84
CA TYR A 246 -6.14 10.27 0.65
C TYR A 246 -5.70 9.49 -0.60
N GLN A 247 -5.30 8.24 -0.38
CA GLN A 247 -4.73 7.36 -1.41
C GLN A 247 -5.26 5.93 -1.26
N VAL A 248 -4.92 5.06 -2.22
CA VAL A 248 -5.31 3.64 -2.25
C VAL A 248 -4.95 2.92 -0.95
N LEU A 249 -3.72 3.09 -0.45
CA LEU A 249 -3.30 2.49 0.82
C LEU A 249 -4.16 2.94 2.01
N SER A 250 -4.66 4.18 2.02
CA SER A 250 -5.56 4.67 3.07
C SER A 250 -6.83 3.85 3.11
N VAL A 251 -7.44 3.60 1.93
CA VAL A 251 -8.66 2.80 1.80
C VAL A 251 -8.41 1.36 2.24
N LEU A 252 -7.43 0.70 1.61
CA LEU A 252 -7.23 -0.73 1.80
C LEU A 252 -6.84 -1.08 3.23
N TRP A 253 -5.99 -0.27 3.88
CA TRP A 253 -5.62 -0.49 5.28
C TRP A 253 -6.74 -0.17 6.26
N GLN A 254 -7.54 0.88 6.05
CA GLN A 254 -8.65 1.20 6.95
C GLN A 254 -9.81 0.20 6.83
N VAL A 255 -10.00 -0.40 5.64
CA VAL A 255 -10.91 -1.54 5.45
C VAL A 255 -10.38 -2.78 6.15
N ALA A 256 -9.08 -3.08 5.98
CA ALA A 256 -8.45 -4.28 6.55
C ALA A 256 -8.35 -4.24 8.08
N CYS A 257 -7.98 -3.09 8.63
CA CYS A 257 -7.53 -2.95 10.01
C CYS A 257 -8.26 -1.84 10.75
N GLU A 258 -8.39 -2.03 12.06
CA GLU A 258 -8.54 -0.92 12.99
C GLU A 258 -7.14 -0.33 13.23
N ILE A 259 -6.93 0.92 12.82
CA ILE A 259 -5.64 1.62 12.97
C ILE A 259 -5.78 2.62 14.12
N LYS A 260 -5.00 2.44 15.17
CA LYS A 260 -4.97 3.32 16.34
C LYS A 260 -3.64 4.03 16.43
N PHE A 261 -3.69 5.34 16.58
CA PHE A 261 -2.54 6.13 17.01
C PHE A 261 -2.38 5.98 18.53
N ILE A 262 -1.18 5.59 18.97
CA ILE A 262 -0.89 5.36 20.38
C ILE A 262 -0.09 6.53 20.97
N GLN A 263 1.03 6.87 20.34
CA GLN A 263 1.87 7.99 20.78
C GLN A 263 2.77 8.49 19.65
N MET A 264 3.21 9.74 19.77
CA MET A 264 4.31 10.30 18.99
C MET A 264 5.56 10.29 19.86
N GLU A 265 6.68 9.86 19.29
CA GLU A 265 7.96 9.80 19.97
C GLU A 265 9.00 10.69 19.25
N PRO A 266 9.73 11.54 19.99
CA PRO A 266 10.80 12.33 19.41
C PRO A 266 11.96 11.47 18.89
N TRP A 267 12.66 11.98 17.87
CA TRP A 267 13.83 11.31 17.28
C TRP A 267 14.92 10.95 18.30
N SER A 268 15.05 11.72 19.39
CA SER A 268 16.04 11.52 20.45
C SER A 268 15.84 10.24 21.26
N SER A 269 14.66 9.61 21.16
CA SER A 269 14.40 8.32 21.78
C SER A 269 14.95 7.14 20.98
N PHE A 270 15.48 7.39 19.79
CA PHE A 270 16.04 6.40 18.89
C PHE A 270 17.54 6.64 18.66
N SER A 271 18.29 5.54 18.52
CA SER A 271 19.66 5.57 18.01
C SER A 271 19.69 5.14 16.54
N VAL A 272 20.71 5.59 15.82
CA VAL A 272 20.94 5.22 14.43
C VAL A 272 22.21 4.38 14.35
N HIS A 273 22.17 3.27 13.62
CA HIS A 273 23.37 2.52 13.25
C HIS A 273 23.54 2.60 11.72
N THR A 274 24.71 3.04 11.27
CA THR A 274 25.15 2.92 9.89
C THR A 274 26.10 1.74 9.76
N GLU A 275 25.88 0.87 8.78
CA GLU A 275 26.69 -0.36 8.55
C GLU A 275 28.20 -0.09 8.38
N ASN A 276 28.61 1.16 8.17
CA ASN A 276 30.00 1.59 8.24
C ASN A 276 30.21 2.41 9.51
N GLY A 277 30.95 1.87 10.48
CA GLY A 277 31.29 2.51 11.75
C GLY A 277 32.20 3.74 11.65
N CYS A 278 31.93 4.65 10.73
CA CYS A 278 32.59 5.96 10.67
C CYS A 278 31.80 6.98 11.48
N SER A 279 32.54 7.67 12.36
CA SER A 279 32.10 8.74 13.25
C SER A 279 31.11 9.72 12.62
N GLU A 280 30.18 10.17 13.46
CA GLU A 280 29.44 11.42 13.31
C GLU A 280 30.45 12.55 13.13
N ASP A 281 30.80 12.89 11.89
CA ASP A 281 31.21 14.22 11.43
C ASP A 281 31.94 14.08 10.10
N SER A 282 31.17 14.00 9.02
CA SER A 282 31.37 14.81 7.81
C SER A 282 30.59 14.22 6.64
N LYS A 283 29.87 15.12 5.95
CA LYS A 283 29.16 14.90 4.66
C LYS A 283 27.79 14.22 4.76
N LEU A 284 26.81 14.86 5.41
CA LEU A 284 25.43 14.35 5.45
C LEU A 284 24.39 15.38 4.98
N GLY A 285 24.43 15.69 3.68
CA GLY A 285 23.35 16.39 2.98
C GLY A 285 22.10 15.49 2.87
N GLU A 286 20.93 16.07 3.17
CA GLU A 286 19.56 15.51 3.09
C GLU A 286 19.22 14.29 3.97
N SER A 287 20.08 13.27 4.05
CA SER A 287 19.86 12.07 4.89
C SER A 287 19.89 12.36 6.40
N SER A 288 20.55 13.43 6.83
CA SER A 288 20.50 13.90 8.23
C SER A 288 19.10 14.46 8.60
N ARG A 289 18.40 15.09 7.64
CA ARG A 289 17.08 15.71 7.89
C ARG A 289 15.95 14.68 7.95
N SER A 290 15.99 13.64 7.12
CA SER A 290 15.01 12.55 7.20
C SER A 290 15.16 11.74 8.51
N MET A 291 16.37 11.69 9.08
CA MET A 291 16.64 10.97 10.32
C MET A 291 16.16 11.70 11.58
N LYS A 292 16.22 13.04 11.61
CA LYS A 292 15.73 13.89 12.72
C LYS A 292 14.22 14.16 12.65
N GLN A 293 13.43 13.11 12.42
CA GLN A 293 11.97 13.20 12.38
C GLN A 293 11.36 12.43 13.54
N ASN A 294 10.29 12.99 14.11
CA ASN A 294 9.48 12.30 15.11
C ASN A 294 8.77 11.11 14.46
N LEU A 295 8.59 10.05 15.23
CA LEU A 295 7.94 8.83 14.78
C LEU A 295 6.60 8.65 15.47
N TYR A 296 5.65 8.11 14.71
CA TYR A 296 4.29 7.89 15.15
C TYR A 296 4.11 6.40 15.37
N PHE A 297 3.76 6.02 16.59
CA PHE A 297 3.49 4.65 16.96
C PHE A 297 2.04 4.31 16.65
N ILE A 298 1.84 3.39 15.71
CA ILE A 298 0.53 2.93 15.27
C ILE A 298 0.33 1.45 15.59
N GLN A 299 -0.87 1.13 16.04
CA GLN A 299 -1.35 -0.23 16.22
C GLN A 299 -2.35 -0.54 15.10
N MET A 300 -2.08 -1.59 14.32
CA MET A 300 -2.90 -2.04 13.20
C MET A 300 -3.41 -3.44 13.52
N THR A 301 -4.70 -3.55 13.82
CA THR A 301 -5.35 -4.82 14.15
C THR A 301 -6.28 -5.25 13.02
N PRO A 302 -6.03 -6.39 12.34
CA PRO A 302 -6.94 -6.90 11.31
C PRO A 302 -8.36 -7.10 11.87
N ARG A 303 -9.35 -6.58 11.14
CA ARG A 303 -10.76 -6.68 11.51
C ARG A 303 -11.23 -8.13 11.38
N ARG A 304 -11.95 -8.62 12.39
CA ARG A 304 -12.61 -9.94 12.32
C ARG A 304 -13.58 -10.03 11.14
N SER A 305 -14.24 -8.92 10.83
CA SER A 305 -15.22 -8.77 9.75
C SER A 305 -14.61 -8.33 8.41
N LEU A 306 -13.29 -8.41 8.25
CA LEU A 306 -12.65 -8.07 6.97
C LEU A 306 -13.18 -8.95 5.85
N PHE A 307 -13.06 -10.27 6.01
CA PHE A 307 -13.56 -11.22 5.04
C PHE A 307 -15.05 -11.49 5.26
N THR A 308 -15.76 -11.60 4.15
CA THR A 308 -17.18 -11.91 4.07
C THR A 308 -17.36 -12.97 2.99
N GLU A 309 -18.60 -13.38 2.74
CA GLU A 309 -18.94 -14.24 1.59
C GLU A 309 -18.55 -13.61 0.24
N HIS A 310 -18.50 -12.28 0.16
CA HIS A 310 -18.32 -11.53 -1.08
C HIS A 310 -16.94 -10.88 -1.20
N LEU A 311 -16.20 -10.75 -0.09
CA LEU A 311 -14.80 -10.33 -0.08
C LEU A 311 -13.97 -11.39 0.64
N SER A 312 -13.17 -12.14 -0.09
CA SER A 312 -12.41 -13.29 0.38
C SER A 312 -10.94 -13.21 -0.07
N PRO A 313 -10.06 -14.08 0.47
CA PRO A 313 -8.69 -14.20 -0.04
C PRO A 313 -8.58 -14.67 -1.49
N LEU A 314 -9.68 -15.08 -2.13
CA LEU A 314 -9.71 -15.55 -3.52
C LEU A 314 -10.03 -14.46 -4.54
N ASN A 315 -10.63 -13.33 -4.11
CA ASN A 315 -11.06 -12.25 -5.01
C ASN A 315 -10.59 -10.85 -4.55
N TYR A 316 -9.65 -10.80 -3.60
CA TYR A 316 -9.16 -9.52 -3.04
C TYR A 316 -8.37 -8.68 -4.05
N ASP A 317 -7.75 -9.33 -5.02
CA ASP A 317 -7.03 -8.76 -6.15
C ASP A 317 -7.96 -7.92 -7.04
N ILE A 318 -9.18 -8.40 -7.30
CA ILE A 318 -10.22 -7.65 -7.99
C ILE A 318 -10.62 -6.42 -7.17
N PHE A 319 -10.75 -6.55 -5.85
CA PHE A 319 -11.01 -5.41 -4.98
C PHE A 319 -9.87 -4.38 -5.02
N PHE A 320 -8.62 -4.83 -5.03
CA PHE A 320 -7.45 -3.95 -5.17
C PHE A 320 -7.48 -3.23 -6.51
N HIS A 321 -7.75 -3.94 -7.59
CA HIS A 321 -7.89 -3.39 -8.93
C HIS A 321 -8.96 -2.31 -8.98
N MET A 322 -10.16 -2.58 -8.45
CA MET A 322 -11.25 -1.60 -8.36
C MET A 322 -10.80 -0.32 -7.66
N VAL A 323 -10.18 -0.43 -6.47
CA VAL A 323 -9.73 0.75 -5.71
C VAL A 323 -8.62 1.48 -6.47
N LYS A 324 -7.62 0.78 -7.01
CA LYS A 324 -6.55 1.39 -7.81
C LYS A 324 -7.10 2.15 -9.03
N HIS A 325 -7.99 1.53 -9.79
CA HIS A 325 -8.64 2.13 -10.94
C HIS A 325 -9.41 3.41 -10.58
N CYS A 326 -10.17 3.39 -9.47
CA CYS A 326 -10.84 4.58 -8.95
C CYS A 326 -9.86 5.73 -8.66
N PHE A 327 -8.73 5.45 -8.01
CA PHE A 327 -7.76 6.49 -7.66
C PHE A 327 -6.94 6.99 -8.87
N GLY A 328 -6.86 6.23 -9.96
CA GLY A 328 -6.20 6.67 -11.20
C GLY A 328 -6.81 7.95 -11.79
N LYS A 329 -8.13 8.14 -11.66
CA LYS A 329 -8.82 9.40 -11.98
C LYS A 329 -9.70 9.87 -10.82
N ARG A 330 -9.11 10.05 -9.64
CA ARG A 330 -9.80 10.38 -8.37
C ARG A 330 -10.77 11.59 -8.37
N SER A 331 -10.66 12.51 -9.32
CA SER A 331 -11.59 13.63 -9.50
C SER A 331 -12.87 13.26 -10.27
N SER A 332 -12.89 12.10 -10.93
CA SER A 332 -14.01 11.66 -11.77
C SER A 332 -15.15 11.08 -10.93
N PRO A 333 -16.39 11.16 -11.43
CA PRO A 333 -17.54 10.53 -10.78
C PRO A 333 -17.43 9.01 -10.73
N ILE A 334 -17.90 8.40 -9.63
CA ILE A 334 -17.88 6.94 -9.43
C ILE A 334 -18.59 6.17 -10.54
N ILE A 335 -19.68 6.71 -11.10
CA ILE A 335 -20.41 6.06 -12.20
C ILE A 335 -19.53 5.85 -13.44
N GLN A 336 -18.59 6.74 -13.72
CA GLN A 336 -17.69 6.59 -14.86
C GLN A 336 -16.72 5.44 -14.63
N HIS A 337 -16.22 5.27 -13.41
CA HIS A 337 -15.34 4.15 -13.07
C HIS A 337 -16.08 2.82 -13.14
N LEU A 338 -17.30 2.74 -12.60
CA LEU A 338 -18.09 1.51 -12.59
C LEU A 338 -18.40 1.00 -14.00
N ARG A 339 -18.70 1.90 -14.95
CA ARG A 339 -18.91 1.56 -16.36
C ARG A 339 -17.70 0.92 -17.03
N SER A 340 -16.49 1.16 -16.51
CA SER A 340 -15.25 0.56 -17.03
C SER A 340 -14.85 -0.70 -16.27
N LEU A 341 -15.31 -0.86 -15.03
CA LEU A 341 -14.88 -1.93 -14.12
C LEU A 341 -15.84 -3.14 -14.10
N SER A 342 -17.13 -2.91 -14.39
CA SER A 342 -18.17 -3.92 -14.21
C SER A 342 -19.14 -3.91 -15.38
N THR A 343 -19.70 -5.08 -15.65
CA THR A 343 -20.76 -5.30 -16.64
C THR A 343 -22.16 -5.07 -16.05
N VAL A 344 -22.26 -4.97 -14.72
CA VAL A 344 -23.53 -4.79 -14.00
C VAL A 344 -23.99 -3.34 -14.14
N GLU A 345 -25.31 -3.12 -14.18
CA GLU A 345 -25.88 -1.78 -14.34
C GLU A 345 -25.47 -0.84 -13.19
N PRO A 346 -24.60 0.16 -13.42
CA PRO A 346 -23.98 0.93 -12.35
C PRO A 346 -24.97 1.74 -11.52
N ILE A 347 -26.08 2.19 -12.11
CA ILE A 347 -27.08 3.01 -11.43
C ILE A 347 -27.78 2.20 -10.33
N ASP A 348 -28.08 0.93 -10.58
CA ASP A 348 -28.75 0.08 -9.61
C ASP A 348 -27.84 -0.27 -8.44
N ILE A 349 -26.57 -0.59 -8.73
CA ILE A 349 -25.55 -0.80 -7.69
C ILE A 349 -25.41 0.44 -6.80
N LEU A 350 -25.24 1.62 -7.40
CA LEU A 350 -25.09 2.87 -6.66
C LEU A 350 -26.33 3.22 -5.82
N ARG A 351 -27.53 2.90 -6.31
CA ARG A 351 -28.78 3.04 -5.56
C ARG A 351 -28.79 2.15 -4.32
N GLN A 352 -28.35 0.90 -4.43
CA GLN A 352 -28.29 -0.05 -3.30
C GLN A 352 -27.31 0.41 -2.22
N VAL A 353 -26.14 0.92 -2.59
CA VAL A 353 -25.15 1.43 -1.62
C VAL A 353 -25.39 2.87 -1.17
N ARG A 354 -26.46 3.52 -1.67
CA ARG A 354 -26.86 4.91 -1.37
C ARG A 354 -25.78 5.94 -1.72
N ILE A 355 -25.07 5.73 -2.82
CA ILE A 355 -24.06 6.66 -3.36
C ILE A 355 -24.63 7.37 -4.59
N LYS A 356 -24.43 8.68 -4.69
CA LYS A 356 -24.89 9.45 -5.85
C LYS A 356 -24.01 9.14 -7.08
N PRO A 357 -24.57 9.02 -8.29
CA PRO A 357 -23.78 8.81 -9.51
C PRO A 357 -22.67 9.85 -9.75
N GLY A 358 -22.93 11.10 -9.38
CA GLY A 358 -21.99 12.21 -9.50
C GLY A 358 -20.96 12.32 -8.36
N GLU A 359 -21.00 11.43 -7.36
CA GLU A 359 -20.07 11.45 -6.24
C GLU A 359 -18.66 11.14 -6.73
N THR A 360 -17.66 11.93 -6.32
CA THR A 360 -16.26 11.71 -6.72
C THR A 360 -15.59 10.74 -5.76
N ILE A 361 -14.54 10.06 -6.24
CA ILE A 361 -13.78 9.07 -5.45
C ILE A 361 -13.24 9.67 -4.14
N LEU A 362 -12.85 10.95 -4.16
CA LEU A 362 -12.34 11.65 -2.97
C LEU A 362 -13.38 11.91 -1.88
N LYS A 363 -14.68 11.76 -2.18
CA LYS A 363 -15.75 11.91 -1.19
C LYS A 363 -16.19 10.59 -0.57
N MET A 364 -15.78 9.47 -1.16
CA MET A 364 -16.10 8.12 -0.68
C MET A 364 -15.18 7.70 0.47
N TYR A 365 -15.77 7.22 1.56
CA TYR A 365 -15.04 6.65 2.69
C TYR A 365 -14.58 5.22 2.38
N PRO A 366 -13.57 4.69 3.11
CA PRO A 366 -13.05 3.34 2.85
C PRO A 366 -14.13 2.24 2.83
N GLN A 367 -15.10 2.31 3.74
CA GLN A 367 -16.20 1.34 3.81
C GLN A 367 -17.17 1.46 2.63
N ASP A 368 -17.23 2.60 1.95
CA ASP A 368 -18.03 2.77 0.72
C ASP A 368 -17.48 1.89 -0.40
N PHE A 369 -16.15 1.83 -0.54
CA PHE A 369 -15.50 0.94 -1.52
C PHE A 369 -15.79 -0.53 -1.21
N LYS A 370 -15.66 -0.95 0.06
CA LYS A 370 -15.98 -2.33 0.45
C LYS A 370 -17.45 -2.67 0.16
N ARG A 371 -18.39 -1.80 0.56
CA ARG A 371 -19.82 -2.01 0.30
C ARG A 371 -20.13 -2.04 -1.19
N LEU A 372 -19.46 -1.20 -1.98
CA LEU A 372 -19.62 -1.17 -3.44
C LEU A 372 -19.17 -2.50 -4.06
N PHE A 373 -17.97 -2.97 -3.70
CA PHE A 373 -17.42 -4.24 -4.16
C PHE A 373 -18.33 -5.41 -3.79
N GLU A 374 -18.72 -5.53 -2.52
CA GLU A 374 -19.57 -6.62 -2.04
C GLU A 374 -20.98 -6.60 -2.66
N THR A 375 -21.50 -5.41 -3.01
CA THR A 375 -22.79 -5.29 -3.70
C THR A 375 -22.71 -5.77 -5.14
N ILE A 376 -21.61 -5.46 -5.84
CA ILE A 376 -21.37 -5.97 -7.20
C ILE A 376 -21.21 -7.49 -7.15
N GLU A 377 -20.42 -8.01 -6.22
CA GLU A 377 -20.24 -9.45 -6.02
C GLU A 377 -21.54 -10.17 -5.65
N ARG A 378 -22.49 -9.51 -4.97
CA ARG A 378 -23.80 -10.10 -4.65
C ARG A 378 -24.75 -10.18 -5.85
N SER A 379 -24.54 -9.37 -6.89
CA SER A 379 -25.46 -9.35 -8.03
C SER A 379 -25.58 -10.73 -8.68
N GLU A 380 -26.80 -11.22 -8.86
CA GLU A 380 -27.08 -12.52 -9.50
C GLU A 380 -27.30 -12.38 -11.00
N ASP A 381 -27.58 -11.16 -11.48
CA ASP A 381 -28.04 -10.88 -12.84
C ASP A 381 -26.95 -11.04 -13.91
N CYS A 382 -25.68 -11.21 -13.52
CA CYS A 382 -24.57 -11.34 -14.46
C CYS A 382 -23.56 -12.43 -14.07
N VAL A 383 -23.18 -13.25 -15.05
CA VAL A 383 -22.18 -14.33 -14.90
C VAL A 383 -20.76 -13.74 -14.76
N PHE A 384 -20.44 -12.67 -15.51
CA PHE A 384 -19.12 -12.02 -15.48
C PHE A 384 -19.25 -10.63 -14.88
N LYS A 385 -19.07 -10.48 -13.56
CA LYS A 385 -19.35 -9.25 -12.82
C LYS A 385 -18.30 -8.15 -13.03
N TRP A 386 -17.06 -8.54 -13.28
CA TRP A 386 -15.92 -7.62 -13.41
C TRP A 386 -15.29 -7.72 -14.79
N VAL A 387 -14.86 -6.57 -15.29
CA VAL A 387 -13.96 -6.45 -16.43
C VAL A 387 -12.54 -6.40 -15.87
N TYR A 388 -12.03 -7.56 -15.47
CA TYR A 388 -10.69 -7.74 -14.93
C TYR A 388 -9.92 -8.69 -15.85
N ASP A 389 -8.87 -8.15 -16.48
CA ASP A 389 -7.87 -8.95 -17.16
C ASP A 389 -6.64 -8.93 -16.24
N GLU A 390 -6.11 -10.10 -15.87
CA GLU A 390 -4.91 -10.22 -15.03
C GLU A 390 -3.69 -9.68 -15.79
N SER A 391 -3.56 -8.35 -15.89
CA SER A 391 -2.33 -7.76 -16.38
C SER A 391 -1.29 -7.76 -15.24
N LEU A 392 -0.12 -8.30 -15.55
CA LEU A 392 1.05 -8.46 -14.66
C LEU A 392 1.63 -7.12 -14.13
N GLU A 393 0.97 -5.99 -14.34
CA GLU A 393 1.47 -4.66 -13.94
C GLU A 393 1.34 -4.40 -12.44
N ASP A 394 0.42 -5.10 -11.76
CA ASP A 394 0.20 -4.99 -10.32
C ASP A 394 1.27 -5.70 -9.45
N ILE A 395 2.23 -6.34 -10.12
CA ILE A 395 3.28 -7.22 -9.59
C ILE A 395 4.63 -6.48 -9.51
N VAL A 396 4.74 -5.26 -10.06
CA VAL A 396 5.97 -4.46 -9.98
C VAL A 396 5.87 -3.43 -8.85
N LEU A 397 6.24 -3.82 -7.61
CA LEU A 397 6.32 -2.93 -6.44
C LEU A 397 7.69 -2.90 -5.75
#